data_AF-A0A8T4KYV3-F1
#
_entry.id   AF-A0A8T4KYV3-F1
#
_cell.length_a   1.000
_cell.length_b   1.000
_cell.length_c   1.000
_cell.angle_alpha   90.00
_cell.angle_beta   90.00
_cell.angle_gamma   90.00
#
_symmetry.space_group_name_H-M   'P 1'
#
loop_
_entity.id
_entity.type
_entity.pdbx_description
1 polymer ?
#
loop_
_entity_poly.entity_id
_entity_poly.type
_entity_poly.pdbx_seq_one_letter_code
_entity_poly.pdbx_strand_id
1 'polypeptide(L)'
;MKLKIIKKLESNDKNKTIKYLFKTIDNNIFESVIMFENVLTLCVSSQIGCPVKCRFCRTGKDKFLRNLDVYEIIEQVKLVEKDMGRKIECISYMGMGEPLLNINNILCSMKKLNKRKYKLSTVVIPGNLLKLSDLNIPIEIYISLHASSETTRKHLIPFSNSTTIEKLIEEVNEFSKIKKIKTSIFGIFY
;
A
#
# COMPACT_ATOMS: atom_id res chain seq x y z
N MET A 1 -11.32 -18.72 -12.34
CA MET A 1 -10.49 -18.53 -11.13
C MET A 1 -10.79 -17.16 -10.59
N LYS A 2 -11.35 -17.03 -9.40
CA LYS A 2 -11.69 -15.71 -8.83
C LYS A 2 -11.37 -15.70 -7.35
N LEU A 3 -10.62 -14.69 -6.94
CA LEU A 3 -10.59 -14.20 -5.57
C LEU A 3 -12.03 -14.11 -5.03
N LYS A 4 -12.27 -14.55 -3.80
CA LYS A 4 -13.63 -14.58 -3.22
C LYS A 4 -13.73 -13.65 -2.02
N ILE A 5 -14.72 -12.76 -2.02
CA ILE A 5 -15.12 -12.06 -0.80
C ILE A 5 -15.77 -13.08 0.13
N ILE A 6 -15.16 -13.33 1.28
CA ILE A 6 -15.66 -14.29 2.28
C ILE A 6 -16.36 -13.60 3.46
N LYS A 7 -16.08 -12.32 3.68
CA LYS A 7 -16.73 -11.54 4.75
C LYS A 7 -16.68 -10.06 4.42
N LYS A 8 -17.71 -9.35 4.83
CA LYS A 8 -17.83 -7.90 4.82
C LYS A 8 -18.12 -7.44 6.25
N LEU A 9 -17.44 -6.39 6.69
CA LEU A 9 -17.58 -5.79 8.02
C LEU A 9 -17.74 -4.29 7.83
N GLU A 10 -18.77 -3.71 8.43
CA GLU A 10 -19.00 -2.27 8.40
C GLU A 10 -18.69 -1.69 9.77
N SER A 11 -18.03 -0.54 9.79
CA SER A 11 -17.80 0.20 11.03
C SER A 11 -19.06 0.90 11.49
N ASN A 12 -19.23 1.00 12.81
CA ASN A 12 -20.36 1.70 13.45
C ASN A 12 -20.05 3.18 13.73
N ASP A 13 -18.96 3.72 13.15
CA ASP A 13 -18.57 5.11 13.33
C ASP A 13 -19.19 6.03 12.27
N LYS A 14 -19.04 7.34 12.46
CA LYS A 14 -19.58 8.37 11.55
C LYS A 14 -18.97 8.31 10.15
N ASN A 15 -17.76 7.75 9.99
CA ASN A 15 -17.01 7.73 8.74
C ASN A 15 -17.34 6.49 7.88
N LYS A 16 -18.13 5.55 8.41
CA LYS A 16 -18.70 4.38 7.72
C LYS A 16 -17.69 3.64 6.84
N THR A 17 -16.56 3.23 7.39
CA THR A 17 -15.62 2.35 6.67
C THR A 17 -16.18 0.93 6.47
N ILE A 18 -15.80 0.29 5.37
CA ILE A 18 -16.18 -1.11 5.07
C ILE A 18 -14.92 -1.93 4.83
N LYS A 19 -14.76 -3.02 5.58
CA LYS A 19 -13.67 -3.98 5.44
C LYS A 19 -14.13 -5.24 4.73
N TYR A 20 -13.39 -5.63 3.70
CA TYR A 20 -13.60 -6.87 2.93
C TYR A 20 -12.48 -7.86 3.27
N LEU A 21 -12.86 -9.10 3.58
CA LEU A 21 -11.93 -10.22 3.66
C LEU A 21 -12.03 -11.03 2.37
N PHE A 22 -10.87 -11.25 1.75
CA PHE A 22 -10.74 -12.06 0.55
C PHE A 22 -10.06 -13.37 0.87
N LYS A 23 -10.52 -14.44 0.21
CA LYS A 23 -9.84 -15.74 0.21
C LYS A 23 -9.26 -16.02 -1.17
N THR A 24 -7.97 -16.33 -1.21
CA THR A 24 -7.25 -16.71 -2.42
C THR A 24 -7.45 -18.18 -2.76
N ILE A 25 -7.04 -18.58 -3.96
CA ILE A 25 -7.14 -19.98 -4.42
C ILE A 25 -6.27 -20.93 -3.60
N ASP A 26 -5.14 -20.45 -3.10
CA ASP A 26 -4.23 -21.14 -2.20
C ASP A 26 -4.66 -21.02 -0.72
N ASN A 27 -5.94 -20.74 -0.46
CA ASN A 27 -6.59 -20.69 0.86
C ASN A 27 -6.07 -19.65 1.84
N ASN A 28 -5.28 -18.68 1.38
CA ASN A 28 -4.84 -17.57 2.20
C ASN A 28 -5.91 -16.48 2.29
N ILE A 29 -5.84 -15.66 3.35
CA ILE A 29 -6.79 -14.58 3.60
C ILE A 29 -6.03 -13.26 3.69
N PHE A 30 -6.57 -12.23 3.05
CA PHE A 30 -6.11 -10.85 3.19
C PHE A 30 -7.30 -9.88 3.15
N GLU A 31 -7.06 -8.61 3.44
CA GLU A 31 -8.10 -7.60 3.56
C GLU A 31 -7.94 -6.42 2.61
N SER A 32 -9.06 -5.76 2.30
CA SER A 32 -9.10 -4.41 1.74
C SER A 32 -10.11 -3.58 2.54
N VAL A 33 -9.92 -2.27 2.59
CA VAL A 33 -10.79 -1.37 3.34
C VAL A 33 -11.24 -0.21 2.46
N ILE A 34 -12.53 0.09 2.47
CA ILE A 34 -13.09 1.29 1.88
C ILE A 34 -13.27 2.38 2.91
N MET A 35 -12.91 3.58 2.47
CA MET A 35 -13.04 4.83 3.22
C MET A 35 -13.89 5.80 2.41
N PHE A 36 -14.92 6.36 3.04
CA PHE A 36 -15.86 7.30 2.46
C PHE A 36 -15.50 8.73 2.90
N GLU A 37 -14.35 9.20 2.44
CA GLU A 37 -13.90 10.58 2.66
C GLU A 37 -14.35 11.48 1.49
N ASN A 38 -13.57 12.52 1.17
CA ASN A 38 -13.81 13.40 0.01
C ASN A 38 -13.76 12.67 -1.34
N VAL A 39 -13.08 11.52 -1.40
CA VAL A 39 -12.93 10.68 -2.59
C VAL A 39 -13.12 9.23 -2.16
N LEU A 40 -13.94 8.46 -2.89
CA LEU A 40 -14.16 7.06 -2.57
C LEU A 40 -12.86 6.26 -2.77
N THR A 41 -12.23 5.89 -1.65
CA THR A 41 -10.90 5.32 -1.63
C THR A 41 -10.94 3.86 -1.20
N LEU A 42 -10.37 2.98 -2.00
CA LEU A 42 -10.12 1.59 -1.64
C LEU A 42 -8.65 1.41 -1.26
N CYS A 43 -8.42 1.07 0.00
CA CYS A 43 -7.15 0.60 0.52
C CYS A 43 -6.97 -0.88 0.15
N VAL A 44 -6.05 -1.15 -0.78
CA VAL A 44 -5.75 -2.49 -1.30
C VAL A 44 -4.48 -3.06 -0.66
N SER A 45 -4.47 -4.38 -0.48
CA SER A 45 -3.28 -5.14 -0.09
C SER A 45 -2.39 -5.42 -1.31
N SER A 46 -1.09 -5.46 -1.08
CA SER A 46 -0.05 -5.81 -2.07
C SER A 46 0.58 -7.18 -1.81
N GLN A 47 0.49 -7.70 -0.58
CA GLN A 47 1.09 -8.96 -0.16
C GLN A 47 0.19 -9.66 0.87
N ILE A 48 0.43 -10.95 1.09
CA ILE A 48 -0.16 -11.70 2.22
C ILE A 48 0.90 -11.78 3.33
N GLY A 49 0.65 -11.05 4.42
CA GLY A 49 1.66 -10.69 5.41
C GLY A 49 2.61 -9.59 4.89
N CYS A 50 3.65 -9.26 5.65
CA CYS A 50 4.63 -8.24 5.24
C CYS A 50 6.05 -8.61 5.71
N PRO A 51 7.04 -8.65 4.81
CA PRO A 51 8.40 -9.06 5.16
C PRO A 51 9.17 -7.98 5.93
N VAL A 52 8.67 -6.74 5.97
CA VAL A 52 9.31 -5.59 6.64
C VAL A 52 9.30 -5.75 8.17
N LYS A 53 8.29 -6.45 8.72
CA LYS A 53 8.16 -6.74 10.16
C LYS A 53 8.18 -5.50 11.07
N CYS A 54 7.53 -4.40 10.66
CA CYS A 54 7.34 -3.23 11.52
C CYS A 54 6.67 -3.63 12.84
N ARG A 55 7.29 -3.30 13.98
CA ARG A 55 6.84 -3.79 15.31
C ARG A 55 5.47 -3.24 15.74
N PHE A 56 5.13 -2.06 15.25
CA PHE A 56 3.84 -1.40 15.49
C PHE A 56 2.72 -1.87 14.54
N CYS A 57 3.06 -2.60 13.47
CA CYS A 57 2.10 -3.04 12.46
C CYS A 57 1.58 -4.45 12.78
N ARG A 58 0.26 -4.66 12.73
CA ARG A 58 -0.32 -6.00 12.90
C ARG A 58 0.17 -6.97 11.81
N THR A 59 0.13 -6.56 10.54
CA THR A 59 0.62 -7.34 9.39
C THR A 59 2.11 -7.67 9.49
N GLY A 60 2.90 -6.81 10.16
CA GLY A 60 4.32 -7.07 10.42
C GLY A 60 4.57 -8.19 11.44
N LYS A 61 3.58 -8.53 12.27
CA LYS A 61 3.62 -9.68 13.19
C LYS A 61 3.21 -10.98 12.50
N ASP A 62 2.43 -10.88 11.42
CA ASP A 62 2.02 -12.04 10.64
C ASP A 62 3.18 -12.57 9.78
N LYS A 63 3.17 -13.87 9.49
CA LYS A 63 4.15 -14.47 8.59
C LYS A 63 3.94 -13.93 7.17
N PHE A 64 4.98 -13.41 6.56
CA PHE A 64 4.98 -13.15 5.12
C PHE A 64 4.87 -14.48 4.37
N LEU A 65 3.86 -14.60 3.50
CA LEU A 65 3.64 -15.79 2.69
C LEU A 65 4.11 -15.56 1.25
N ARG A 66 3.52 -14.58 0.56
CA ARG A 66 3.88 -14.23 -0.81
C ARG A 66 3.38 -12.85 -1.22
N ASN A 67 3.89 -12.39 -2.35
CA ASN A 67 3.32 -11.27 -3.09
C ASN A 67 1.93 -11.65 -3.65
N LEU A 68 1.05 -10.66 -3.72
CA LEU A 68 -0.18 -10.80 -4.50
C LEU A 68 0.15 -10.63 -5.99
N ASP A 69 -0.49 -11.45 -6.81
CA ASP A 69 -0.40 -11.36 -8.25
C ASP A 69 -1.20 -10.16 -8.78
N VAL A 70 -0.88 -9.72 -10.00
CA VAL A 70 -1.57 -8.61 -10.67
C VAL A 70 -3.09 -8.80 -10.67
N TYR A 71 -3.56 -10.02 -10.94
CA TYR A 71 -4.99 -10.29 -10.98
C TYR A 71 -5.64 -10.18 -9.59
N GLU A 72 -4.97 -10.60 -8.52
CA GLU A 72 -5.50 -10.51 -7.15
C GLU A 72 -5.62 -9.05 -6.70
N ILE A 73 -4.65 -8.20 -7.07
CA ILE A 73 -4.70 -6.75 -6.82
C ILE A 73 -5.87 -6.11 -7.59
N ILE A 74 -6.06 -6.47 -8.86
CA ILE A 74 -7.14 -5.96 -9.69
C ILE A 74 -8.52 -6.45 -9.23
N GLU A 75 -8.61 -7.70 -8.79
CA GLU A 75 -9.86 -8.31 -8.34
C GLU A 75 -10.35 -7.70 -7.03
N GLN A 76 -9.47 -7.25 -6.12
CA GLN A 76 -9.87 -6.43 -4.97
C GLN A 76 -10.74 -5.25 -5.41
N VAL A 77 -10.29 -4.49 -6.41
CA VAL A 77 -11.02 -3.32 -6.93
C VAL A 77 -12.32 -3.74 -7.61
N LYS A 78 -12.25 -4.68 -8.56
CA LYS A 78 -13.42 -5.06 -9.37
C LYS A 78 -14.54 -5.71 -8.56
N LEU A 79 -14.19 -6.55 -7.60
CA LEU A 79 -15.18 -7.23 -6.75
C LEU A 79 -15.87 -6.23 -5.82
N VAL A 80 -15.12 -5.27 -5.29
CA VAL A 80 -15.68 -4.24 -4.42
C VAL A 80 -16.52 -3.22 -5.20
N GLU A 81 -16.08 -2.81 -6.40
CA GLU A 81 -16.90 -1.97 -7.30
C GLU A 81 -18.23 -2.66 -7.63
N LYS A 82 -18.19 -3.98 -7.86
CA LYS A 82 -19.39 -4.79 -8.12
C LYS A 82 -20.29 -4.87 -6.89
N ASP A 83 -19.74 -5.12 -5.70
CA ASP A 83 -20.52 -5.18 -4.44
C ASP A 83 -21.20 -3.85 -4.13
N MET A 84 -20.50 -2.74 -4.35
CA MET A 84 -21.02 -1.40 -4.06
C MET A 84 -21.92 -0.81 -5.13
N GLY A 85 -21.87 -1.33 -6.36
CA GLY A 85 -22.50 -0.69 -7.52
C GLY A 85 -21.93 0.70 -7.84
N ARG A 86 -20.71 1.00 -7.39
CA ARG A 86 -20.05 2.32 -7.57
C ARG A 86 -18.59 2.13 -7.97
N LYS A 87 -18.07 3.00 -8.82
CA LYS A 87 -16.65 3.00 -9.20
C LYS A 87 -15.78 3.56 -8.09
N ILE A 88 -14.64 2.93 -7.86
CA ILE A 88 -13.60 3.44 -6.96
C ILE A 88 -12.81 4.53 -7.67
N GLU A 89 -12.68 5.67 -7.01
CA GLU A 89 -12.04 6.87 -7.55
C GLU A 89 -10.56 6.93 -7.20
N CYS A 90 -10.19 6.44 -6.01
CA CYS A 90 -8.81 6.38 -5.54
C CYS A 90 -8.44 4.97 -5.05
N ILE A 91 -7.27 4.49 -5.49
CA ILE A 91 -6.69 3.24 -5.00
C ILE A 91 -5.49 3.58 -4.13
N SER A 92 -5.53 3.17 -2.87
CA SER A 92 -4.44 3.35 -1.91
C SER A 92 -3.73 2.03 -1.64
N TYR A 93 -2.42 1.96 -1.89
CA TYR A 93 -1.58 0.82 -1.56
C TYR A 93 -1.05 0.96 -0.13
N MET A 94 -1.98 0.89 0.83
CA MET A 94 -1.73 1.02 2.27
C MET A 94 -2.33 -0.17 3.07
N GLY A 95 -2.72 -1.24 2.37
CA GLY A 95 -3.24 -2.46 3.00
C GLY A 95 -2.12 -3.34 3.54
N MET A 96 -2.29 -4.65 3.43
CA MET A 96 -1.26 -5.61 3.82
C MET A 96 -0.10 -5.60 2.82
N GLY A 97 1.13 -5.49 3.34
CA GLY A 97 2.37 -5.59 2.56
C GLY A 97 3.11 -4.27 2.37
N GLU A 98 4.31 -4.37 1.82
CA GLU A 98 5.14 -3.26 1.36
C GLU A 98 5.09 -3.20 -0.18
N PRO A 99 4.38 -2.22 -0.77
CA PRO A 99 4.19 -2.13 -2.22
C PRO A 99 5.49 -2.12 -3.03
N LEU A 100 6.57 -1.51 -2.53
CA LEU A 100 7.84 -1.47 -3.25
C LEU A 100 8.55 -2.83 -3.31
N LEU A 101 8.22 -3.78 -2.44
CA LEU A 101 8.69 -5.17 -2.53
C LEU A 101 7.84 -6.03 -3.49
N ASN A 102 6.73 -5.49 -3.99
CA ASN A 102 5.90 -6.08 -5.03
C ASN A 102 5.73 -5.15 -6.25
N ILE A 103 6.75 -4.32 -6.53
CA ILE A 103 6.64 -3.19 -7.44
C ILE A 103 6.14 -3.58 -8.82
N ASN A 104 6.65 -4.65 -9.43
CA ASN A 104 6.26 -5.06 -10.78
C ASN A 104 4.75 -5.34 -10.89
N ASN A 105 4.16 -6.00 -9.90
CA ASN A 105 2.74 -6.29 -9.90
C ASN A 105 1.90 -5.03 -9.65
N ILE A 106 2.38 -4.12 -8.79
CA ILE A 106 1.77 -2.82 -8.50
C ILE A 106 1.75 -1.91 -9.74
N LEU A 107 2.88 -1.80 -10.45
CA LEU A 107 2.96 -1.02 -11.69
C LEU A 107 2.00 -1.57 -12.75
N CYS A 108 1.92 -2.90 -12.87
CA CYS A 108 1.02 -3.57 -13.82
C CYS A 108 -0.46 -3.37 -13.44
N SER A 109 -0.82 -3.44 -12.15
CA SER A 109 -2.19 -3.18 -11.70
C SER A 109 -2.59 -1.73 -11.96
N MET A 110 -1.74 -0.74 -11.67
CA MET A 110 -2.00 0.68 -11.96
C MET A 110 -2.23 0.93 -13.46
N LYS A 111 -1.42 0.33 -14.34
CA LYS A 111 -1.59 0.43 -15.79
C LYS A 111 -2.93 -0.14 -16.25
N LYS A 112 -3.34 -1.30 -15.71
CA LYS A 112 -4.60 -1.97 -16.07
C LYS A 112 -5.85 -1.31 -15.47
N LEU A 113 -5.74 -0.70 -14.29
CA LEU A 113 -6.81 0.01 -13.58
C LEU A 113 -6.84 1.51 -13.90
N ASN A 114 -6.28 1.92 -15.03
CA ASN A 114 -6.13 3.30 -15.50
C ASN A 114 -7.25 4.32 -15.12
N LYS A 115 -6.94 5.61 -15.26
CA LYS A 115 -7.89 6.72 -15.00
C LYS A 115 -8.44 6.76 -13.56
N ARG A 116 -7.58 6.48 -12.58
CA ARG A 116 -7.86 6.60 -11.15
C ARG A 116 -6.76 7.40 -10.46
N LYS A 117 -7.06 7.95 -9.28
CA LYS A 117 -6.04 8.52 -8.39
C LYS A 117 -5.33 7.39 -7.65
N TYR A 118 -4.03 7.51 -7.44
CA TYR A 118 -3.25 6.51 -6.71
C TYR A 118 -2.56 7.13 -5.50
N LYS A 119 -2.61 6.42 -4.38
CA LYS A 119 -1.81 6.68 -3.20
C LYS A 119 -0.94 5.46 -2.92
N LEU A 120 0.31 5.64 -2.53
CA LEU A 120 1.19 4.54 -2.17
C LEU A 120 1.98 4.91 -0.92
N SER A 121 1.95 4.03 0.08
CA SER A 121 2.80 4.17 1.25
C SER A 121 3.96 3.18 1.17
N THR A 122 5.13 3.61 1.61
CA THR A 122 6.31 2.77 1.67
C THR A 122 7.19 3.15 2.87
N VAL A 123 7.83 2.15 3.48
CA VAL A 123 8.94 2.41 4.43
C VAL A 123 10.22 2.85 3.73
N VAL A 124 10.19 2.95 2.39
CA VAL A 124 11.27 3.24 1.46
C VAL A 124 12.28 2.09 1.45
N ILE A 125 12.15 1.29 0.39
CA ILE A 125 13.09 0.24 0.05
C ILE A 125 14.15 0.87 -0.85
N PRO A 126 15.43 0.88 -0.46
CA PRO A 126 16.47 1.58 -1.19
C PRO A 126 16.51 1.22 -2.67
N GLY A 127 16.56 2.23 -3.53
CA GLY A 127 16.65 2.08 -4.98
C GLY A 127 15.37 1.60 -5.68
N ASN A 128 14.29 1.38 -4.95
CA ASN A 128 13.00 1.03 -5.55
C ASN A 128 12.10 2.24 -5.77
N LEU A 129 12.35 3.40 -5.14
CA LEU A 129 11.48 4.57 -5.30
C LEU A 129 11.53 5.10 -6.73
N LEU A 130 12.73 5.13 -7.34
CA LEU A 130 12.92 5.53 -8.74
C LEU A 130 12.14 4.63 -9.72
N LYS A 131 11.84 3.38 -9.40
CA LYS A 131 11.02 2.52 -10.28
C LYS A 131 9.59 3.05 -10.47
N LEU A 132 9.11 3.92 -9.57
CA LEU A 132 7.82 4.60 -9.73
C LEU A 132 7.87 5.72 -10.77
N SER A 133 9.05 6.26 -11.12
CA SER A 133 9.16 7.36 -12.09
C SER A 133 8.86 6.93 -13.54
N ASP A 134 8.97 5.63 -13.83
CA ASP A 134 8.67 5.08 -15.15
C ASP A 134 7.16 5.11 -15.47
N LEU A 135 6.31 5.40 -14.48
CA LEU A 135 4.89 5.56 -14.69
C LEU A 135 4.54 7.00 -15.05
N ASN A 136 3.93 7.17 -16.22
CA ASN A 136 3.21 8.40 -16.56
C ASN A 136 1.81 8.44 -15.90
N ILE A 137 1.72 8.07 -14.63
CA ILE A 137 0.47 8.01 -13.85
C ILE A 137 0.63 8.92 -12.62
N PRO A 138 -0.32 9.86 -12.39
CA PRO A 138 -0.31 10.67 -11.18
C PRO A 138 -0.46 9.78 -9.93
N ILE A 139 0.54 9.81 -9.07
CA ILE A 139 0.57 9.07 -7.80
C ILE A 139 0.99 10.02 -6.67
N GLU A 140 0.34 9.84 -5.52
CA GLU A 140 0.72 10.49 -4.27
C GLU A 140 1.47 9.49 -3.39
N ILE A 141 2.70 9.81 -3.02
CA ILE A 141 3.56 8.89 -2.26
C ILE A 141 3.71 9.36 -0.84
N TYR A 142 3.54 8.41 0.08
CA TYR A 142 3.59 8.57 1.52
C TYR A 142 4.79 7.82 2.08
N ILE A 143 5.72 8.54 2.70
CA ILE A 143 6.94 7.97 3.27
C ILE A 143 6.71 7.65 4.75
N SER A 144 6.74 6.36 5.11
CA SER A 144 6.56 5.86 6.47
C SER A 144 7.86 5.94 7.28
N LEU A 145 8.15 7.13 7.82
CA LEU A 145 9.40 7.40 8.56
C LEU A 145 9.38 6.86 10.01
N HIS A 146 8.30 7.15 10.76
CA HIS A 146 8.03 6.66 12.12
C HIS A 146 9.06 6.95 13.24
N ALA A 147 10.19 7.59 12.96
CA ALA A 147 11.15 8.07 13.95
C ALA A 147 12.13 9.08 13.35
N SER A 148 12.58 10.04 14.15
CA SER A 148 13.63 11.03 13.78
C SER A 148 15.04 10.54 14.07
N SER A 149 15.23 9.50 14.89
CA SER A 149 16.53 8.90 15.19
C SER A 149 16.69 7.52 14.54
N GLU A 150 17.91 7.22 14.10
CA GLU A 150 18.27 5.93 13.52
C GLU A 150 17.98 4.75 14.44
N THR A 151 18.32 4.91 15.72
CA THR A 151 18.18 3.88 16.75
C THR A 151 16.72 3.47 16.91
N THR A 152 15.83 4.45 17.06
CA THR A 152 14.40 4.22 17.19
C THR A 152 13.80 3.67 15.90
N ARG A 153 14.21 4.20 14.73
CA ARG A 153 13.72 3.69 13.44
C ARG A 153 14.08 2.24 13.21
N LYS A 154 15.34 1.85 13.43
CA LYS A 154 15.81 0.46 13.32
C LYS A 154 15.09 -0.48 14.29
N HIS A 155 14.76 0.02 15.49
CA HIS A 155 13.94 -0.73 16.43
C HIS A 155 12.52 -0.94 15.90
N LEU A 156 11.85 0.12 15.43
CA LEU A 156 10.45 0.06 14.99
C LEU A 156 10.27 -0.65 13.65
N ILE A 157 11.23 -0.52 12.73
CA ILE A 157 11.24 -1.02 11.36
C ILE A 157 12.55 -1.82 11.14
N PRO A 158 12.63 -3.09 11.57
CA PRO A 158 13.88 -3.86 11.53
C PRO A 158 14.48 -4.00 10.13
N PHE A 159 13.64 -3.99 9.09
CA PHE A 159 14.08 -4.03 7.69
C PHE A 159 14.92 -2.80 7.30
N SER A 160 14.82 -1.68 8.04
CA SER A 160 15.58 -0.46 7.77
C SER A 160 17.05 -0.51 8.21
N ASN A 161 17.55 -1.64 8.73
CA ASN A 161 18.94 -1.75 9.19
C ASN A 161 19.98 -1.46 8.11
N SER A 162 19.62 -1.59 6.82
CA SER A 162 20.50 -1.33 5.68
C SER A 162 20.61 0.14 5.28
N THR A 163 19.84 1.07 5.86
CA THR A 163 19.70 2.43 5.31
C THR A 163 19.47 3.47 6.40
N THR A 164 20.22 4.57 6.33
CA THR A 164 20.06 5.73 7.23
C THR A 164 18.90 6.62 6.77
N ILE A 165 18.25 7.30 7.70
CA ILE A 165 17.28 8.37 7.51
C ILE A 165 17.83 9.41 6.53
N GLU A 166 19.11 9.78 6.63
CA GLU A 166 19.75 10.71 5.67
C GLU A 166 19.65 10.19 4.23
N LYS A 167 20.08 8.95 3.97
CA LYS A 167 19.98 8.33 2.64
C LYS A 167 18.54 8.18 2.15
N LEU A 168 17.61 7.91 3.08
CA LEU A 168 16.18 7.85 2.76
C LEU A 168 15.65 9.22 2.32
N ILE A 169 16.02 10.28 3.03
CA ILE A 169 15.65 11.66 2.67
C ILE A 169 16.28 12.06 1.34
N GLU A 170 17.54 11.69 1.10
CA GLU A 170 18.22 11.90 -0.19
C GLU A 170 17.44 11.23 -1.34
N GLU A 171 17.12 9.94 -1.24
CA GLU A 171 16.37 9.21 -2.27
C GLU A 171 14.99 9.83 -2.51
N VAL A 172 14.29 10.24 -1.44
CA VAL A 172 12.99 10.92 -1.55
C VAL A 172 13.13 12.29 -2.22
N ASN A 173 14.18 13.05 -1.89
CA ASN A 173 14.46 14.34 -2.51
C ASN A 173 14.79 14.18 -3.99
N GLU A 174 15.64 13.22 -4.37
CA GLU A 174 15.94 12.90 -5.76
C GLU A 174 14.68 12.52 -6.53
N PHE A 175 13.85 11.66 -5.95
CA PHE A 175 12.59 11.24 -6.54
C PHE A 175 11.60 12.41 -6.71
N SER A 176 11.50 13.31 -5.72
CA SER A 176 10.59 14.47 -5.78
C SER A 176 10.94 15.49 -6.86
N LYS A 177 12.21 15.54 -7.31
CA LYS A 177 12.64 16.40 -8.42
C LYS A 177 12.06 15.96 -9.77
N ILE A 178 11.56 14.72 -9.86
CA ILE A 178 10.93 14.18 -11.07
C ILE A 178 9.55 14.82 -11.22
N LYS A 179 9.41 15.73 -12.20
CA LYS A 179 8.33 16.73 -12.39
C LYS A 179 6.87 16.21 -12.58
N LYS A 180 6.53 15.00 -12.16
CA LYS A 180 5.20 14.39 -12.39
C LYS A 180 4.55 13.76 -11.16
N ILE A 181 5.18 13.85 -9.98
CA ILE A 181 4.77 13.06 -8.81
C ILE A 181 4.66 13.96 -7.58
N LYS A 182 3.45 14.00 -6.98
CA LYS A 182 3.24 14.72 -5.72
C LYS A 182 3.73 13.83 -4.59
N THR A 183 4.87 14.17 -4.00
CA THR A 183 5.41 13.44 -2.86
C THR A 183 4.96 14.12 -1.58
N SER A 184 4.45 13.36 -0.61
CA SER A 184 4.06 13.86 0.71
C SER A 184 4.73 12.98 1.77
N ILE A 185 5.63 13.57 2.55
CA ILE A 185 6.37 12.84 3.58
C ILE A 185 5.51 12.81 4.84
N PHE A 186 5.14 11.62 5.32
CA PHE A 186 4.37 11.45 6.55
C PHE A 186 5.25 10.82 7.63
N GLY A 187 5.91 11.68 8.41
CA GLY A 187 6.50 11.28 9.67
C GLY A 187 5.41 11.23 10.74
N ILE A 188 5.13 10.05 11.30
CA ILE A 188 4.61 10.02 12.67
C ILE A 188 5.81 10.43 13.54
N PHE A 189 5.90 11.72 13.84
CA PHE A 189 6.77 12.24 14.89
C PHE A 189 6.05 11.96 16.20
N TYR A 190 6.67 11.17 17.07
CA TYR A 190 6.31 11.10 18.48
C TYR A 190 7.14 12.14 19.23
#